data_AF-A0A382D1T5-F1
#
_entry.id   AF-A0A382D1T5-F1
#
_cell.length_a   1.000
_cell.length_b   1.000
_cell.length_c   1.000
_cell.angle_alpha   90.00
_cell.angle_beta   90.00
_cell.angle_gamma   90.00
#
_symmetry.space_group_name_H-M   'P 1'
#
loop_
_entity.id
_entity.type
_entity.pdbx_description
1 polymer ?
#
loop_
_entity_poly.entity_id
_entity_poly.type
_entity_poly.pdbx_seq_one_letter_code
_entity_poly.pdbx_strand_id
1 'polypeptide(L)'
;VVHRGELGVGAPFLEELSPAIVAYGFVDCPVALRSIDGATVGLSLLRDLLSYRHSLSTKVLEYLAHVIPVITTPLTGAQSIVEDSGGEIVVPFDAPVAVAEAVVRMASGSFRRECGENGDGRSATGTPGLGMPPG
;
A
#
# COMPACT_ATOMS: atom_id res chain seq x y z
N VAL A 1 -4.70 7.60 3.25
CA VAL A 1 -5.29 6.71 4.27
C VAL A 1 -6.69 6.34 3.82
N VAL A 2 -6.92 5.10 3.41
CA VAL A 2 -8.25 4.61 3.02
C VAL A 2 -8.68 3.58 4.07
N HIS A 3 -9.65 3.94 4.92
CA HIS A 3 -10.22 3.05 5.93
C HIS A 3 -11.57 2.52 5.44
N ARG A 4 -11.80 1.20 5.53
CA ARG A 4 -13.09 0.57 5.22
C ARG A 4 -13.64 -0.09 6.48
N GLY A 5 -14.71 0.46 7.01
CA GLY A 5 -15.65 -0.19 7.91
C GLY A 5 -17.02 0.39 7.60
N GLU A 6 -18.07 -0.44 7.55
CA GLU A 6 -19.43 0.07 7.56
C GLU A 6 -19.63 0.82 8.87
N LEU A 7 -19.58 2.14 8.83
CA LEU A 7 -19.92 2.98 9.98
C LEU A 7 -21.33 3.50 9.74
N GLY A 8 -22.28 2.90 10.44
CA GLY A 8 -23.54 3.56 10.73
C GLY A 8 -23.25 4.95 11.27
N VAL A 9 -23.92 5.95 10.70
CA VAL A 9 -24.18 7.30 11.22
C VAL A 9 -23.20 7.79 12.31
N GLY A 10 -22.21 8.60 11.90
CA GLY A 10 -21.45 9.49 12.79
C GLY A 10 -20.12 8.92 13.28
N ALA A 11 -19.02 9.29 12.61
CA ALA A 11 -17.67 9.18 13.15
C ALA A 11 -17.20 10.57 13.60
N PRO A 12 -17.57 11.04 14.79
CA PRO A 12 -17.30 12.42 15.26
C PRO A 12 -15.80 12.77 15.29
N PHE A 13 -14.91 11.78 15.36
CA PHE A 13 -13.46 12.01 15.34
C PHE A 13 -12.94 12.55 14.00
N LEU A 14 -13.69 12.40 12.91
CA LEU A 14 -13.27 12.89 11.59
C LEU A 14 -13.39 14.41 11.46
N GLU A 15 -14.17 15.07 12.33
CA GLU A 15 -14.36 16.53 12.33
C GLU A 15 -13.13 17.28 12.87
N GLU A 16 -12.30 16.61 13.67
CA GLU A 16 -11.10 17.19 14.30
C GLU A 16 -9.79 16.84 13.57
N LEU A 17 -9.90 16.30 12.36
CA LEU A 17 -8.71 15.96 11.58
C LEU A 17 -7.92 17.21 11.18
N SER A 18 -6.59 17.09 11.24
CA SER A 18 -5.69 18.08 10.66
C SER A 18 -6.11 18.40 9.22
N PRO A 19 -6.00 19.65 8.75
CA PRO A 19 -6.30 20.02 7.36
C PRO A 19 -5.44 19.28 6.33
N ALA A 20 -4.34 18.66 6.76
CA ALA A 20 -3.52 17.79 5.91
C ALA A 20 -4.16 16.40 5.64
N ILE A 21 -5.25 16.06 6.32
CA ILE A 21 -5.93 14.77 6.20
C ILE A 21 -7.28 15.00 5.51
N VAL A 22 -7.46 14.35 4.36
CA VAL A 22 -8.73 14.32 3.63
C VAL A 22 -9.41 12.98 3.86
N ALA A 23 -10.63 12.99 4.37
CA ALA A 23 -11.49 11.82 4.49
C ALA A 23 -12.55 11.84 3.39
N TYR A 24 -12.50 10.88 2.47
CA TYR A 24 -13.41 10.82 1.32
C TYR A 24 -14.76 10.16 1.61
N GLY A 25 -14.93 9.55 2.79
CA GLY A 25 -16.11 8.75 3.09
C GLY A 25 -16.21 7.50 2.20
N PHE A 26 -17.43 7.03 1.94
CA PHE A 26 -17.67 5.94 1.00
C PHE A 26 -17.45 6.42 -0.44
N VAL A 27 -16.65 5.67 -1.20
CA VAL A 27 -16.39 5.90 -2.62
C VAL A 27 -16.45 4.56 -3.34
N ASP A 28 -17.14 4.51 -4.48
CA ASP A 28 -17.22 3.31 -5.30
C ASP A 28 -15.83 2.85 -5.76
N CYS A 29 -15.63 1.53 -5.78
CA CYS A 29 -14.32 0.93 -6.03
C CYS A 29 -13.59 1.48 -7.28
N PRO A 30 -14.22 1.60 -8.47
CA PRO A 30 -13.54 2.15 -9.64
C PRO A 30 -13.13 3.62 -9.49
N VAL A 31 -13.90 4.40 -8.72
CA VAL A 31 -13.57 5.80 -8.45
C VAL A 31 -12.41 5.87 -7.45
N ALA A 32 -12.44 5.04 -6.40
CA ALA A 32 -11.37 4.96 -5.42
C ALA A 32 -10.04 4.55 -6.06
N LEU A 33 -10.04 3.56 -6.95
CA LEU A 33 -8.83 3.11 -7.65
C LEU A 33 -8.24 4.18 -8.59
N ARG A 34 -9.08 5.00 -9.24
CA ARG A 34 -8.57 6.16 -10.00
C ARG A 34 -8.03 7.25 -9.08
N SER A 35 -8.59 7.42 -7.89
CA SER A 35 -8.19 8.48 -6.97
C SER A 35 -6.81 8.28 -6.32
N ILE A 36 -6.28 7.06 -6.34
CA ILE A 36 -4.97 6.74 -5.77
C ILE A 36 -3.82 6.90 -6.78
N ASP A 37 -4.12 7.09 -8.07
CA ASP A 37 -3.10 7.25 -9.10
C ASP A 37 -2.16 8.41 -8.78
N GLY A 38 -0.85 8.15 -8.86
CA GLY A 38 0.18 9.14 -8.53
C GLY A 38 0.42 9.35 -7.03
N ALA A 39 -0.23 8.58 -6.15
CA ALA A 39 0.08 8.62 -4.72
C ALA A 39 1.55 8.25 -4.46
N THR A 40 2.17 8.96 -3.52
CA THR A 40 3.57 8.71 -3.12
C THR A 40 3.74 7.33 -2.48
N VAL A 41 2.75 6.89 -1.70
CA VAL A 41 2.75 5.62 -0.97
C VAL A 41 1.33 5.21 -0.58
N GLY A 42 1.05 3.91 -0.69
CA GLY A 42 -0.14 3.26 -0.14
C GLY A 42 0.12 2.71 1.25
N LEU A 43 -0.84 2.85 2.17
CA LEU A 43 -0.75 2.30 3.54
C LEU A 43 -1.74 1.14 3.70
N SER A 44 -1.24 -0.01 4.18
CA SER A 44 -2.02 -1.19 4.55
C SER A 44 -1.66 -1.64 5.97
N LEU A 45 -2.18 -0.94 6.97
CA LEU A 45 -1.77 -1.06 8.38
C LEU A 45 -2.81 -1.83 9.21
N LEU A 46 -3.02 -3.11 8.90
CA LEU A 46 -3.94 -3.96 9.67
C LEU A 46 -3.29 -4.35 11.01
N ARG A 47 -4.13 -4.53 12.04
CA ARG A 47 -3.72 -5.06 13.36
C ARG A 47 -3.55 -6.57 13.31
N ASP A 48 -2.74 -7.14 14.21
CA ASP A 48 -2.65 -8.59 14.39
C ASP A 48 -3.89 -9.13 15.10
N LEU A 49 -4.90 -9.49 14.32
CA LEU A 49 -6.09 -10.18 14.81
C LEU A 49 -6.19 -11.54 14.13
N LEU A 50 -6.71 -12.54 14.86
CA LEU A 50 -6.84 -13.91 14.36
C LEU A 50 -7.57 -13.99 13.01
N SER A 51 -8.59 -13.16 12.81
CA SER A 51 -9.35 -13.05 11.56
C SER A 51 -8.54 -12.49 10.38
N TYR A 52 -7.45 -11.77 10.62
CA TYR A 52 -6.64 -11.11 9.59
C TYR A 52 -5.35 -11.84 9.24
N ARG A 53 -4.89 -12.78 10.08
CA ARG A 53 -3.60 -13.49 9.87
C ARG A 53 -3.48 -14.17 8.51
N HIS A 54 -4.59 -14.68 7.99
CA HIS A 54 -4.66 -15.33 6.68
C HIS A 54 -5.30 -14.45 5.60
N SER A 55 -5.62 -13.19 5.93
CA SER A 55 -6.18 -12.27 4.95
C SER A 55 -5.08 -11.77 4.02
N LEU A 56 -5.30 -11.99 2.72
CA LEU A 56 -4.60 -11.23 1.70
C LEU A 56 -5.21 -9.83 1.70
N SER A 57 -4.47 -8.84 2.20
CA SER A 57 -4.91 -7.45 2.12
C SER A 57 -4.97 -7.04 0.65
N THR A 58 -6.17 -7.00 0.09
CA THR A 58 -6.37 -6.67 -1.33
C THR A 58 -5.79 -5.30 -1.67
N LYS A 59 -5.67 -4.41 -0.68
CA LYS A 59 -5.07 -3.09 -0.84
C LYS A 59 -3.60 -3.13 -1.25
N VAL A 60 -2.83 -4.10 -0.76
CA VAL A 60 -1.44 -4.27 -1.19
C VAL A 60 -1.40 -4.54 -2.70
N LEU A 61 -2.21 -5.49 -3.18
CA LEU A 61 -2.27 -5.82 -4.61
C LEU A 61 -2.78 -4.66 -5.46
N GLU A 62 -3.81 -3.94 -5.00
CA GLU A 62 -4.35 -2.77 -5.68
C GLU A 62 -3.28 -1.67 -5.84
N TYR A 63 -2.52 -1.35 -4.79
CA TYR A 63 -1.47 -0.34 -4.87
C TYR A 63 -0.34 -0.76 -5.82
N LEU A 64 0.12 -2.01 -5.73
CA LEU A 64 1.18 -2.52 -6.60
C LEU A 64 0.75 -2.57 -8.08
N ALA A 65 -0.49 -2.95 -8.36
CA ALA A 65 -1.05 -2.92 -9.72
C ALA A 65 -1.10 -1.50 -10.30
N HIS A 66 -1.20 -0.47 -9.45
CA HIS A 66 -1.16 0.94 -9.82
C HIS A 66 0.25 1.56 -9.71
N VAL A 67 1.30 0.74 -9.53
CA VAL A 67 2.70 1.20 -9.42
C VAL A 67 2.91 2.16 -8.25
N ILE A 68 2.18 1.95 -7.16
CA ILE A 68 2.27 2.71 -5.91
C ILE A 68 3.04 1.87 -4.89
N PRO A 69 4.16 2.36 -4.34
CA PRO A 69 4.89 1.63 -3.29
C PRO A 69 4.04 1.52 -2.02
N VAL A 70 4.26 0.47 -1.24
CA VAL A 70 3.41 0.13 -0.09
C VAL A 70 4.19 0.10 1.22
N ILE A 71 3.57 0.64 2.28
CA ILE A 71 3.94 0.37 3.66
C ILE A 71 2.85 -0.52 4.27
N THR A 72 3.24 -1.70 4.76
CA THR A 72 2.30 -2.68 5.33
C THR A 72 2.77 -3.19 6.70
N THR A 73 1.84 -3.70 7.50
CA THR A 73 2.16 -4.51 8.68
C THR A 73 2.46 -5.97 8.29
N PRO A 74 3.15 -6.77 9.14
CA PRO A 74 3.63 -8.11 8.81
C PRO A 74 2.52 -9.17 8.93
N LEU A 75 1.43 -9.00 8.20
CA LEU A 75 0.51 -10.11 7.94
C LEU A 75 1.15 -11.04 6.91
N THR A 76 1.16 -12.34 7.17
CA THR A 76 1.91 -13.33 6.36
C THR A 76 1.70 -13.18 4.86
N GLY A 77 0.45 -13.01 4.43
CA GLY A 77 0.12 -12.83 3.01
C GLY A 77 0.59 -11.49 2.42
N ALA A 78 0.46 -10.39 3.17
CA ALA A 78 0.92 -9.08 2.74
C ALA A 78 2.45 -9.01 2.69
N GLN A 79 3.12 -9.57 3.70
CA GLN A 79 4.58 -9.62 3.81
C GLN A 79 5.22 -10.38 2.65
N SER A 80 4.69 -11.56 2.32
CA SER A 80 5.21 -12.35 1.19
C SER A 80 5.16 -11.58 -0.13
N ILE A 81 4.05 -10.87 -0.39
CA ILE A 81 3.88 -10.10 -1.63
C ILE A 81 4.94 -8.99 -1.73
N VAL A 82 5.13 -8.24 -0.65
CA VAL A 82 6.05 -7.08 -0.64
C VAL A 82 7.52 -7.48 -0.64
N GLU A 83 7.87 -8.63 -0.07
CA GLU A 83 9.23 -9.17 -0.15
C GLU A 83 9.56 -9.63 -1.58
N ASP A 84 8.58 -10.19 -2.29
CA ASP A 84 8.76 -10.65 -3.68
C ASP A 84 8.85 -9.50 -4.70
N SER A 85 8.17 -8.37 -4.46
CA SER A 85 8.21 -7.19 -5.35
C SER A 85 9.46 -6.32 -5.17
N GLY A 86 10.19 -6.46 -4.06
CA GLY A 86 11.52 -5.90 -3.87
C GLY A 86 11.59 -4.38 -3.69
N GLY A 87 10.48 -3.71 -3.34
CA GLY A 87 10.38 -2.25 -3.36
C GLY A 87 9.43 -1.67 -2.31
N GLU A 88 9.24 -2.32 -1.17
CA GLU A 88 8.22 -1.94 -0.18
C GLU A 88 8.76 -2.03 1.26
N ILE A 89 8.03 -1.47 2.22
CA ILE A 89 8.44 -1.42 3.63
C ILE A 89 7.42 -2.16 4.50
N VAL A 90 7.92 -3.10 5.32
CA VAL A 90 7.14 -3.75 6.38
C VAL A 90 7.45 -3.08 7.71
N VAL A 91 6.44 -2.63 8.43
CA VAL A 91 6.56 -1.99 9.76
C VAL A 91 5.87 -2.83 10.82
N PRO A 92 6.35 -2.88 12.07
CA PRO A 92 5.69 -3.63 13.14
C PRO A 92 4.24 -3.20 13.37
N PHE A 93 3.42 -4.11 13.91
CA PHE A 93 2.08 -3.76 14.38
C PHE A 93 2.14 -2.68 15.46
N ASP A 94 1.14 -1.80 15.47
CA ASP A 94 0.96 -0.76 16.49
C ASP A 94 2.19 0.15 16.71
N ALA A 95 3.00 0.35 15.66
CA ALA A 95 4.22 1.17 15.68
C ALA A 95 4.06 2.47 14.85
N PRO A 96 3.31 3.48 15.33
CA PRO A 96 3.02 4.70 14.56
C PRO A 96 4.28 5.52 14.22
N VAL A 97 5.31 5.48 15.07
CA VAL A 97 6.58 6.17 14.78
C VAL A 97 7.29 5.54 13.58
N ALA A 98 7.36 4.20 13.53
CA ALA A 98 7.95 3.49 12.39
C ALA A 98 7.18 3.76 11.08
N VAL A 99 5.86 3.87 11.16
CA VAL A 99 5.02 4.27 10.01
C VAL A 99 5.40 5.68 9.54
N ALA A 100 5.50 6.65 10.45
CA ALA A 100 5.83 8.02 10.11
C ALA A 100 7.23 8.14 9.47
N GLU A 101 8.23 7.46 10.03
CA GLU A 101 9.60 7.40 9.48
C GLU A 101 9.61 6.79 8.07
N ALA A 102 8.87 5.70 7.86
CA ALA A 102 8.75 5.07 6.55
C ALA A 102 8.09 6.01 5.52
N VAL A 103 7.04 6.74 5.90
CA VAL A 103 6.40 7.74 5.02
C VAL A 103 7.37 8.85 4.64
N VAL A 104 8.13 9.39 5.61
CA VAL A 104 9.14 10.43 5.35
C VAL A 104 10.22 9.91 4.39
N ARG A 105 10.71 8.68 4.60
CA ARG A 105 11.72 8.05 3.73
C ARG A 105 11.19 7.82 2.31
N MET A 106 9.94 7.43 2.13
CA MET A 106 9.35 7.30 0.80
C MET A 106 9.14 8.65 0.11
N ALA A 107 8.73 9.68 0.87
CA ALA A 107 8.52 11.02 0.36
C ALA A 107 9.82 11.73 -0.07
N SER A 108 10.95 11.44 0.58
CA SER A 108 12.26 11.98 0.18
C SER A 108 12.77 11.39 -1.14
N GLY A 109 12.21 10.27 -1.59
CA GLY A 109 12.64 9.54 -2.78
C GLY A 109 14.00 8.83 -2.62
N SER A 110 14.60 8.81 -1.42
CA SER A 110 15.84 8.07 -1.17
C SER A 110 15.62 6.56 -1.32
N PHE A 111 14.47 6.07 -0.84
CA PHE A 111 14.10 4.65 -0.94
C PHE A 111 14.08 4.13 -2.39
N ARG A 112 13.49 4.87 -3.33
CA ARG A 112 13.47 4.48 -4.75
C ARG A 112 14.87 4.47 -5.37
N ARG A 113 15.73 5.42 -4.97
CA ARG A 113 17.13 5.46 -5.42
C ARG A 113 17.92 4.29 -4.89
N GLU A 114 17.80 4.02 -3.59
CA GLU A 114 18.44 2.87 -2.92
C GLU A 114 17.96 1.54 -3.53
N CYS A 115 16.67 1.35 -3.80
CA CYS A 115 16.17 0.16 -4.49
C CYS A 115 16.70 0.05 -5.93
N GLY A 116 16.81 1.18 -6.65
CA GLY A 116 17.40 1.21 -8.00
C GLY A 116 18.90 0.93 -8.02
N GLU A 117 19.62 1.35 -6.98
CA GLU A 117 21.08 1.15 -6.81
C GLU A 117 21.41 -0.25 -6.28
N ASN A 118 20.58 -0.80 -5.39
CA ASN A 118 20.69 -2.17 -4.87
C ASN A 118 20.08 -3.22 -5.81
N GLY A 119 19.45 -2.78 -6.91
CA GLY A 119 18.82 -3.61 -7.91
C GLY A 119 19.84 -4.29 -8.82
N ASP A 120 20.49 -5.34 -8.34
CA ASP A 120 21.29 -6.29 -9.15
C ASP A 120 20.39 -7.20 -10.01
N GLY A 121 19.42 -6.61 -10.73
CA GLY A 121 18.63 -7.27 -11.76
C GLY A 121 17.23 -7.79 -11.38
N ARG A 122 16.46 -7.12 -10.50
CA ARG A 122 15.09 -7.56 -10.17
C ARG A 122 13.93 -6.57 -10.35
N SER A 123 14.16 -5.36 -10.87
CA SER A 123 13.03 -4.44 -11.16
C SER A 123 12.83 -4.21 -12.65
N ALA A 124 11.57 -4.38 -13.07
CA ALA A 124 10.94 -3.66 -14.19
C ALA A 124 11.44 -3.96 -15.62
N THR A 125 11.14 -5.14 -16.15
CA THR A 125 10.72 -5.29 -17.56
C THR A 125 10.08 -6.66 -17.75
N GLY A 126 8.76 -6.72 -17.67
CA GLY A 126 8.03 -7.98 -17.76
C GLY A 126 6.60 -7.74 -18.15
N THR A 127 6.36 -7.03 -19.24
CA THR A 127 5.15 -7.29 -20.02
C THR A 127 5.20 -8.76 -20.40
N PRO A 128 4.29 -9.65 -19.96
CA PRO A 128 4.18 -10.95 -20.57
C PRO A 128 3.70 -10.66 -21.99
N GLY A 129 4.60 -10.72 -22.96
CA GLY A 129 4.19 -10.80 -24.35
C GLY A 129 3.23 -11.98 -24.45
N LEU A 130 1.97 -11.73 -24.79
CA LEU A 130 1.10 -12.76 -25.33
C LEU A 130 1.80 -13.27 -26.60
N GLY A 131 2.57 -14.33 -26.45
CA GLY A 131 3.03 -15.14 -27.56
C GLY A 131 1.80 -15.79 -28.18
N MET A 132 1.32 -15.23 -29.29
CA MET A 132 0.56 -16.00 -30.25
C MET A 132 1.49 -17.10 -30.79
N PRO A 133 1.14 -18.39 -30.67
CA PRO A 133 1.87 -19.42 -31.40
C PRO A 133 1.56 -19.28 -32.90
N PRO A 134 2.52 -19.57 -33.79
CA PRO A 134 2.23 -19.64 -35.21
C PRO A 134 1.38 -20.89 -35.48
N GLY A 135 0.19 -20.68 -36.05
CA GLY A 135 -0.74 -21.70 -36.52
C GLY A 135 -1.85 -21.08 -37.35
#